data_AF-A0A9P6JQR2-F1
#
_entry.id   AF-A0A9P6JQR2-F1
#
_cell.length_a   1.000
_cell.length_b   1.000
_cell.length_c   1.000
_cell.angle_alpha   90.00
_cell.angle_beta   90.00
_cell.angle_gamma   90.00
#
_symmetry.space_group_name_H-M   'P 1'
#
loop_
_entity.id
_entity.type
_entity.pdbx_description
1 polymer ?
#
loop_
_entity_poly.entity_id
_entity_poly.type
_entity_poly.pdbx_seq_one_letter_code
_entity_poly.pdbx_strand_id
1 'polypeptide(L)'
;MPVSRQRLCVNLVHVLFGVYIWETFTSFDFEWMLFYGKKKCRWPLVLYVLNRCCTCTALIVTLFVISNGQAHCREAFRAMDFLTHLALVLASLTLAIRALAVWSWNKMIMVSIVSFVVARLSVCIYHTLAIKINDVPGVGCVMPGQVDPSRTAIYIAAVVFDWAILSLTVYKLKMRMRAISLVPVNKCSCLRILLFKQGMIYFVLAFLTNLFVVILSNLHLDMNILLGAASCSAVVCSIAAGRLARWLYNNDCNQQLIISVNSLRTLPTAPLSRIKDNMDATLT
;
A
#
# COMPACT_ATOMS: atom_id res chain seq x y z
N MET A 1 20.68 -14.32 -25.47
CA MET A 1 20.71 -13.28 -24.42
C MET A 1 22.03 -13.37 -23.67
N PRO A 2 22.67 -12.26 -23.21
CA PRO A 2 23.83 -12.38 -22.35
C PRO A 2 23.38 -12.94 -21.00
N VAL A 3 23.84 -14.16 -20.73
CA VAL A 3 23.53 -15.02 -19.58
C VAL A 3 23.68 -14.32 -18.22
N SER A 4 24.42 -13.21 -18.15
CA SER A 4 24.64 -12.40 -16.95
C SER A 4 23.39 -11.64 -16.45
N ARG A 5 22.59 -11.05 -17.34
CA ARG A 5 21.42 -10.23 -16.94
C ARG A 5 20.29 -11.06 -16.33
N GLN A 6 20.09 -12.27 -16.87
CA GLN A 6 19.05 -13.19 -16.39
C GLN A 6 19.38 -13.73 -15.00
N ARG A 7 20.65 -14.05 -14.72
CA ARG A 7 21.11 -14.48 -13.38
C ARG A 7 20.90 -13.41 -12.33
N LEU A 8 21.12 -12.13 -12.68
CA LEU A 8 20.88 -11.02 -11.75
C LEU A 8 19.41 -10.97 -11.31
N CYS A 9 18.47 -11.07 -12.25
CA CYS A 9 17.04 -11.02 -11.94
C CYS A 9 16.61 -12.21 -11.06
N VAL A 10 17.11 -13.41 -11.34
CA VAL A 10 16.82 -14.61 -10.54
C VAL A 10 17.35 -14.44 -9.12
N ASN A 11 18.61 -14.01 -8.95
CA ASN A 11 19.20 -13.79 -7.63
C ASN A 11 18.42 -12.73 -6.84
N LEU A 12 18.02 -11.63 -7.50
CA LEU A 12 17.20 -10.59 -6.87
C LEU A 12 15.86 -11.15 -6.38
N VAL A 13 15.15 -11.93 -7.19
CA VAL A 13 13.87 -12.54 -6.78
C VAL A 13 14.04 -13.45 -5.56
N HIS A 14 15.12 -14.24 -5.49
CA HIS A 14 15.40 -15.07 -4.32
C HIS A 14 15.67 -14.25 -3.05
N VAL A 15 16.42 -13.16 -3.17
CA VAL A 15 16.67 -12.24 -2.05
C VAL A 15 15.36 -11.59 -1.60
N LEU A 16 14.53 -11.11 -2.53
CA LEU A 16 13.22 -10.53 -2.23
C LEU A 16 12.31 -11.53 -1.51
N PHE A 17 12.31 -12.78 -1.96
CA PHE A 17 11.55 -13.85 -1.31
C PHE A 17 12.00 -14.07 0.13
N GLY A 18 13.32 -14.15 0.36
CA GLY A 18 13.87 -14.27 1.72
C GLY A 18 13.50 -13.10 2.62
N VAL A 19 13.63 -11.87 2.12
CA VAL A 19 13.24 -10.65 2.87
C VAL A 19 11.75 -10.63 3.19
N TYR A 20 10.91 -11.04 2.24
CA TYR A 20 9.47 -11.05 2.43
C TYR A 20 8.99 -12.18 3.37
N ILE A 21 9.65 -13.34 3.32
CA ILE A 21 9.45 -14.41 4.30
C ILE A 21 9.84 -13.93 5.70
N TRP A 22 11.00 -13.27 5.83
CA TRP A 22 11.44 -12.70 7.10
C TRP A 22 10.40 -11.71 7.66
N GLU A 23 9.88 -10.81 6.84
CA GLU A 23 8.81 -9.90 7.24
C GLU A 23 7.54 -10.68 7.66
N THR A 24 7.24 -11.78 6.97
CA THR A 24 6.06 -12.59 7.25
C THR A 24 6.18 -13.26 8.62
N PHE A 25 7.31 -13.90 8.91
CA PHE A 25 7.58 -14.54 10.20
C PHE A 25 7.60 -13.55 11.36
N THR A 26 8.32 -12.44 11.24
CA THR A 26 8.38 -11.41 12.28
C THR A 26 7.03 -10.76 12.60
N SER A 27 6.06 -10.91 11.70
CA SER A 27 4.73 -10.34 11.83
C SER A 27 3.65 -11.39 12.08
N PHE A 28 4.02 -12.66 12.20
CA PHE A 28 3.10 -13.77 12.29
C PHE A 28 2.24 -13.72 13.56
N ASP A 29 2.82 -13.30 14.69
CA ASP A 29 2.11 -13.15 15.96
C ASP A 29 0.88 -12.24 15.85
N PHE A 30 1.01 -11.14 15.11
CA PHE A 30 -0.08 -10.20 14.90
C PHE A 30 -1.25 -10.85 14.13
N GLU A 31 -0.94 -11.66 13.13
CA GLU A 31 -1.92 -12.31 12.27
C GLU A 31 -2.58 -13.49 12.96
N TRP A 32 -1.80 -14.26 13.71
CA TRP A 32 -2.32 -15.31 14.57
C TRP A 32 -3.35 -14.75 15.56
N MET A 33 -3.05 -13.61 16.19
CA MET A 33 -4.00 -12.91 17.06
C MET A 33 -5.24 -12.40 16.32
N LEU A 34 -5.13 -12.09 15.03
CA LEU A 34 -6.25 -11.67 14.20
C LEU A 34 -7.16 -12.85 13.83
N PHE A 35 -6.58 -13.96 13.39
CA PHE A 35 -7.33 -15.17 12.99
C PHE A 35 -8.06 -15.81 14.18
N TYR A 36 -7.43 -15.85 15.36
CA TYR A 36 -8.06 -16.36 16.58
C TYR A 36 -9.07 -15.40 17.21
N GLY A 37 -9.44 -14.31 16.53
CA GLY A 37 -10.46 -13.37 17.00
C GLY A 37 -10.07 -12.58 18.26
N LYS A 38 -8.81 -12.68 18.72
CA LYS A 38 -8.31 -11.88 19.85
C LYS A 38 -8.24 -10.38 19.53
N LYS A 39 -8.28 -10.04 18.24
CA LYS A 39 -8.25 -8.68 17.69
C LYS A 39 -9.50 -8.44 16.84
N LYS A 40 -10.15 -7.27 17.01
CA LYS A 40 -11.33 -6.89 16.21
C LYS A 40 -10.95 -6.74 14.73
N CYS A 41 -11.59 -7.52 13.86
CA CYS A 41 -11.46 -7.40 12.41
C CYS A 41 -12.09 -6.09 11.93
N ARG A 42 -11.24 -5.12 11.57
CA ARG A 42 -11.67 -3.86 10.94
C ARG A 42 -11.51 -3.98 9.42
N TRP A 43 -12.41 -3.36 8.66
CA TRP A 43 -12.42 -3.41 7.20
C TRP A 43 -11.05 -3.08 6.54
N PRO A 44 -10.27 -2.06 6.97
CA PRO A 44 -8.95 -1.79 6.40
C PRO A 44 -7.93 -2.93 6.57
N LEU A 45 -8.15 -3.80 7.57
CA LEU A 45 -7.26 -4.92 7.85
C LEU A 45 -7.48 -6.08 6.88
N VAL A 46 -8.67 -6.20 6.29
CA VAL A 46 -8.95 -7.17 5.22
C VAL A 46 -8.06 -6.88 4.01
N LEU A 47 -7.90 -5.60 3.65
CA LEU A 47 -7.03 -5.19 2.55
C LEU A 47 -5.56 -5.45 2.83
N TYR A 48 -5.13 -5.28 4.09
CA TYR A 48 -3.80 -5.68 4.54
C TYR A 48 -3.56 -7.18 4.35
N VAL A 49 -4.48 -8.03 4.82
CA VAL A 49 -4.35 -9.50 4.68
C VAL A 49 -4.37 -9.89 3.20
N LEU A 50 -5.30 -9.33 2.41
CA LEU A 50 -5.40 -9.62 0.99
C LEU A 50 -4.12 -9.23 0.24
N ASN A 51 -3.57 -8.05 0.51
CA ASN A 51 -2.31 -7.61 -0.08
C ASN A 51 -1.16 -8.58 0.21
N ARG A 52 -1.08 -9.04 1.46
CA ARG A 52 -0.05 -9.98 1.91
C ARG A 52 -0.21 -11.34 1.21
N CYS A 53 -1.43 -11.86 1.15
CA CYS A 53 -1.73 -13.10 0.42
C CYS A 53 -1.35 -12.98 -1.06
N CYS A 54 -1.72 -11.89 -1.74
CA CYS A 54 -1.38 -11.67 -3.14
C CYS A 54 0.13 -11.56 -3.37
N THR A 55 0.87 -10.89 -2.47
CA THR A 55 2.33 -10.77 -2.59
C THR A 55 3.01 -12.13 -2.32
N CYS A 56 2.57 -12.89 -1.31
CA CYS A 56 3.05 -14.25 -1.05
C CYS A 56 2.85 -15.15 -2.28
N THR A 57 1.64 -15.19 -2.82
CA THR A 57 1.31 -16.06 -3.96
C THR A 57 2.05 -15.62 -5.22
N ALA A 58 2.20 -14.31 -5.48
CA ALA A 58 3.00 -13.79 -6.59
C ALA A 58 4.44 -14.31 -6.54
N LEU A 59 5.09 -14.24 -5.37
CA LEU A 59 6.48 -14.70 -5.23
C LEU A 59 6.61 -16.23 -5.38
N ILE A 60 5.69 -17.00 -4.82
CA ILE A 60 5.68 -18.47 -4.97
C ILE A 60 5.53 -18.86 -6.44
N VAL A 61 4.59 -18.23 -7.16
CA VAL A 61 4.40 -18.48 -8.60
C VAL A 61 5.64 -18.05 -9.39
N THR A 62 6.29 -16.94 -9.01
CA THR A 62 7.54 -16.49 -9.64
C THR A 62 8.64 -17.56 -9.50
N LEU A 63 8.83 -18.12 -8.31
CA LEU A 63 9.80 -19.20 -8.07
C LEU A 63 9.46 -20.46 -8.86
N PHE A 64 8.17 -20.81 -8.91
CA PHE A 64 7.69 -21.94 -9.68
C PHE A 64 8.00 -21.80 -11.18
N VAL A 65 7.74 -20.61 -11.75
CA VAL A 65 8.04 -20.29 -13.16
C VAL A 65 9.54 -20.41 -13.45
N ILE A 66 10.40 -19.92 -12.54
CA ILE A 66 11.85 -20.01 -12.69
C ILE A 66 12.35 -21.46 -12.61
N SER A 67 11.76 -22.30 -11.75
CA SER A 67 12.25 -23.65 -11.48
C SER A 67 11.73 -24.72 -12.44
N ASN A 68 10.47 -24.65 -12.88
CA ASN A 68 9.82 -25.79 -13.57
C ASN A 68 9.70 -25.64 -15.08
N GLY A 69 9.95 -24.45 -15.64
CA GLY A 69 10.29 -24.18 -17.05
C GLY A 69 9.37 -24.64 -18.20
N GLN A 70 8.47 -25.61 -18.03
CA GLN A 70 7.91 -26.36 -19.17
C GLN A 70 6.42 -26.75 -19.04
N ALA A 71 5.83 -26.87 -17.85
CA ALA A 71 4.40 -27.19 -17.71
C ALA A 71 3.55 -25.94 -17.36
N HIS A 72 2.52 -25.63 -18.15
CA HIS A 72 1.55 -24.52 -17.95
C HIS A 72 2.16 -23.11 -17.78
N CYS A 73 3.30 -22.87 -18.41
CA CYS A 73 4.07 -21.65 -18.21
C CYS A 73 3.35 -20.36 -18.67
N ARG A 74 2.43 -20.44 -19.64
CA ARG A 74 1.56 -19.30 -20.03
C ARG A 74 0.68 -18.83 -18.88
N GLU A 75 -0.04 -19.75 -18.25
CA GLU A 75 -1.00 -19.41 -17.19
C GLU A 75 -0.29 -19.02 -15.90
N ALA A 76 0.84 -19.68 -15.59
CA ALA A 76 1.67 -19.30 -14.45
C ALA A 76 2.22 -17.87 -14.59
N PHE A 77 2.65 -17.47 -15.79
CA PHE A 77 3.12 -16.10 -16.01
C PHE A 77 1.97 -15.08 -15.89
N ARG A 78 0.80 -15.37 -16.48
CA ARG A 78 -0.38 -14.50 -16.34
C ARG A 78 -0.79 -14.34 -14.87
N ALA A 79 -0.80 -15.43 -14.13
CA ALA A 79 -1.11 -15.40 -12.69
C ALA A 79 -0.08 -14.57 -11.92
N MET A 80 1.22 -14.73 -12.20
CA MET A 80 2.28 -13.94 -11.58
C MET A 80 2.14 -12.44 -11.85
N ASP A 81 1.96 -12.05 -13.12
CA ASP A 81 1.80 -10.64 -13.53
C ASP A 81 0.58 -10.01 -12.86
N PHE A 82 -0.56 -10.70 -12.92
CA PHE A 82 -1.80 -10.27 -12.29
C PHE A 82 -1.68 -10.13 -10.77
N LEU A 83 -1.12 -11.13 -10.07
CA LEU A 83 -0.97 -11.10 -8.61
C LEU A 83 -0.01 -9.98 -8.18
N THR A 84 1.04 -9.71 -8.94
CA THR A 84 1.99 -8.62 -8.68
C THR A 84 1.30 -7.26 -8.77
N HIS A 85 0.53 -7.03 -9.84
CA HIS A 85 -0.24 -5.80 -10.02
C HIS A 85 -1.36 -5.66 -8.98
N LEU A 86 -2.05 -6.75 -8.64
CA LEU A 86 -3.07 -6.76 -7.60
C LEU A 86 -2.49 -6.40 -6.23
N ALA A 87 -1.34 -6.95 -5.87
CA ALA A 87 -0.61 -6.58 -4.66
C ALA A 87 -0.28 -5.07 -4.64
N LEU A 88 0.26 -4.52 -5.74
CA LEU A 88 0.54 -3.08 -5.84
C LEU A 88 -0.73 -2.22 -5.63
N VAL A 89 -1.85 -2.60 -6.25
CA VAL A 89 -3.12 -1.88 -6.08
C VAL A 89 -3.60 -1.94 -4.62
N LEU A 90 -3.53 -3.12 -3.98
CA LEU A 90 -3.95 -3.30 -2.59
C LEU A 90 -3.05 -2.57 -1.59
N ALA A 91 -1.73 -2.56 -1.82
CA ALA A 91 -0.79 -1.76 -1.05
C ALA A 91 -1.12 -0.26 -1.15
N SER A 92 -1.35 0.23 -2.38
CA SER A 92 -1.71 1.63 -2.65
C SER A 92 -3.06 1.99 -1.99
N LEU A 93 -4.04 1.09 -2.03
CA LEU A 93 -5.35 1.29 -1.40
C LEU A 93 -5.25 1.31 0.14
N THR A 94 -4.42 0.47 0.72
CA THR A 94 -4.15 0.46 2.18
C THR A 94 -3.59 1.80 2.64
N LEU A 95 -2.72 2.41 1.82
CA LEU A 95 -2.22 3.77 2.02
C LEU A 95 -3.33 4.82 1.82
N ALA A 96 -4.10 4.71 0.74
CA ALA A 96 -5.17 5.65 0.38
C ALA A 96 -6.31 5.74 1.41
N ILE A 97 -6.66 4.63 2.09
CA ILE A 97 -7.67 4.64 3.16
C ILE A 97 -7.30 5.57 4.31
N ARG A 98 -6.01 5.74 4.58
CA ARG A 98 -5.54 6.68 5.61
C ARG A 98 -5.73 8.11 5.18
N ALA A 99 -5.47 8.41 3.91
CA ALA A 99 -5.80 9.71 3.35
C ALA A 99 -7.31 9.97 3.52
N LEU A 100 -8.16 8.98 3.22
CA LEU A 100 -9.61 9.11 3.44
C LEU A 100 -9.99 9.39 4.90
N ALA A 101 -9.34 8.72 5.86
CA ALA A 101 -9.56 8.98 7.28
C ALA A 101 -9.15 10.41 7.68
N VAL A 102 -8.05 10.95 7.11
CA VAL A 102 -7.61 12.34 7.33
C VAL A 102 -8.60 13.35 6.78
N TRP A 103 -9.27 13.00 5.68
CA TRP A 103 -10.31 13.79 5.03
C TRP A 103 -11.72 13.51 5.57
N SER A 104 -11.83 12.85 6.72
CA SER A 104 -13.10 12.58 7.39
C SER A 104 -14.10 11.85 6.49
N TRP A 105 -13.62 10.95 5.63
CA TRP A 105 -14.45 10.20 4.68
C TRP A 105 -15.26 11.09 3.72
N ASN A 106 -14.70 12.22 3.28
CA ASN A 106 -15.33 13.06 2.27
C ASN A 106 -15.68 12.24 1.00
N LYS A 107 -16.98 12.23 0.66
CA LYS A 107 -17.54 11.45 -0.47
C LYS A 107 -16.84 11.73 -1.79
N MET A 108 -16.45 12.98 -2.06
CA MET A 108 -15.79 13.35 -3.32
C MET A 108 -14.43 12.65 -3.49
N ILE A 109 -13.62 12.64 -2.42
CA ILE A 109 -12.30 12.00 -2.44
C ILE A 109 -12.46 10.48 -2.47
N MET A 110 -13.44 9.95 -1.73
CA MET A 110 -13.76 8.52 -1.74
C MET A 110 -14.12 8.03 -3.14
N VAL A 111 -15.04 8.73 -3.82
CA VAL A 111 -15.45 8.38 -5.18
C VAL A 111 -14.27 8.47 -6.14
N SER A 112 -13.42 9.50 -6.02
CA SER A 112 -12.21 9.63 -6.84
C SER A 112 -11.26 8.45 -6.63
N ILE A 113 -10.96 8.07 -5.39
CA ILE A 113 -10.06 6.97 -5.07
C ILE A 113 -10.61 5.63 -5.58
N VAL A 114 -11.89 5.36 -5.33
CA VAL A 114 -12.55 4.13 -5.79
C VAL A 114 -12.55 4.07 -7.32
N SER A 115 -12.86 5.17 -8.00
CA SER A 115 -12.81 5.26 -9.46
C SER A 115 -11.43 4.94 -10.02
N PHE A 116 -10.36 5.50 -9.44
CA PHE A 116 -8.99 5.23 -9.84
C PHE A 116 -8.58 3.76 -9.61
N VAL A 117 -8.98 3.17 -8.49
CA VAL A 117 -8.69 1.76 -8.18
C VAL A 117 -9.37 0.84 -9.19
N VAL A 118 -10.65 1.09 -9.48
CA VAL A 118 -11.40 0.32 -10.48
C VAL A 118 -10.77 0.46 -11.86
N ALA A 119 -10.38 1.68 -12.26
CA ALA A 119 -9.69 1.91 -13.52
C ALA A 119 -8.34 1.18 -13.62
N ARG A 120 -7.55 1.15 -12.54
CA ARG A 120 -6.27 0.41 -12.52
C ARG A 120 -6.49 -1.10 -12.60
N LEU A 121 -7.51 -1.62 -11.91
CA LEU A 121 -7.84 -3.04 -11.96
C LEU A 121 -8.37 -3.46 -13.33
N SER A 122 -9.22 -2.64 -13.97
CA SER A 122 -9.76 -2.97 -15.29
C SER A 122 -8.67 -3.03 -16.36
N VAL A 123 -7.75 -2.06 -16.36
CA VAL A 123 -6.60 -2.07 -17.29
C VAL A 123 -5.67 -3.26 -17.01
N CYS A 124 -5.44 -3.60 -15.74
CA CYS A 124 -4.65 -4.77 -15.36
C CYS A 124 -5.27 -6.07 -15.87
N ILE A 125 -6.59 -6.26 -15.69
CA ILE A 125 -7.31 -7.45 -16.16
C ILE A 125 -7.24 -7.54 -17.69
N TYR A 126 -7.56 -6.44 -18.38
CA TYR A 126 -7.50 -6.38 -19.84
C TYR A 126 -6.10 -6.74 -20.37
N HIS A 127 -5.06 -6.16 -19.77
CA HIS A 127 -3.68 -6.44 -20.14
C HIS A 127 -3.34 -7.91 -19.93
N THR A 128 -3.60 -8.46 -18.73
CA THR A 128 -3.29 -9.87 -18.40
C THR A 128 -3.87 -10.86 -19.43
N LEU A 129 -5.10 -10.60 -19.89
CA LEU A 129 -5.77 -11.43 -20.90
C LEU A 129 -5.17 -11.27 -22.30
N ALA A 130 -4.75 -10.05 -22.66
CA ALA A 130 -4.21 -9.71 -23.98
C ALA A 130 -2.73 -10.11 -24.17
N ILE A 131 -1.99 -10.38 -23.09
CA ILE A 131 -0.57 -10.75 -23.17
C ILE A 131 -0.37 -12.00 -24.04
N LYS A 132 0.49 -11.87 -25.05
CA LYS A 132 0.94 -12.97 -25.90
C LYS A 132 2.23 -13.55 -25.34
N ILE A 133 2.16 -14.82 -24.92
CA ILE A 133 3.31 -15.59 -24.46
C ILE A 133 3.70 -16.55 -25.57
N ASN A 134 4.96 -16.54 -25.98
CA ASN A 134 5.49 -17.50 -26.94
C ASN A 134 6.14 -18.64 -26.16
N ASP A 135 5.74 -19.87 -26.47
CA ASP A 135 6.34 -21.07 -25.90
C ASP A 135 7.42 -21.57 -26.86
N VAL A 136 8.68 -21.51 -26.44
CA VAL A 136 9.82 -21.91 -27.27
C VAL A 136 10.35 -23.25 -26.75
N PRO A 137 10.27 -24.32 -27.55
CA PRO A 137 10.74 -25.64 -27.12
C PRO A 137 12.23 -25.59 -26.76
N GLY A 138 12.57 -26.09 -25.57
CA GLY A 138 13.95 -26.12 -25.04
C GLY A 138 14.43 -24.86 -24.32
N VAL A 139 13.77 -23.72 -24.48
CA VAL A 139 14.12 -22.44 -23.81
C VAL A 139 13.06 -22.03 -22.76
N GLY A 140 11.83 -22.53 -22.90
CA GLY A 140 10.69 -22.19 -22.05
C GLY A 140 9.88 -21.01 -22.59
N CYS A 141 8.98 -20.44 -21.78
CA CYS A 141 8.21 -19.27 -22.23
C CYS A 141 9.09 -18.03 -22.31
N VAL A 142 8.92 -17.31 -23.41
CA VAL A 142 9.56 -16.01 -23.61
C VAL A 142 8.47 -14.98 -23.89
N MET A 143 8.53 -13.88 -23.15
CA MET A 143 7.80 -12.67 -23.49
C MET A 143 8.47 -12.03 -24.71
N PRO A 144 7.74 -11.70 -25.79
CA PRO A 144 8.31 -10.95 -26.91
C PRO A 144 8.96 -9.67 -26.39
N GLY A 145 10.17 -9.37 -26.89
CA GLY A 145 11.15 -8.49 -26.24
C GLY A 145 10.89 -6.99 -26.33
N GLN A 146 9.66 -6.53 -26.56
CA GLN A 146 9.35 -5.10 -26.66
C GLN A 146 8.25 -4.72 -25.67
N VAL A 147 8.51 -3.69 -24.86
CA VAL A 147 7.58 -3.18 -23.85
C VAL A 147 6.33 -2.63 -24.53
N ASP A 148 5.20 -3.29 -24.32
CA ASP A 148 3.91 -2.80 -24.84
C ASP A 148 3.56 -1.46 -24.18
N PRO A 149 3.07 -0.47 -24.95
CA PRO A 149 2.71 0.85 -24.42
C PRO A 149 1.61 0.76 -23.32
N SER A 150 0.80 -0.31 -23.36
CA SER A 150 -0.21 -0.60 -22.34
C SER A 150 0.39 -0.88 -20.96
N ARG A 151 1.55 -1.56 -20.86
CA ARG A 151 2.24 -1.78 -19.56
C ARG A 151 2.74 -0.49 -18.97
N THR A 152 3.39 0.32 -19.79
CA THR A 152 3.91 1.63 -19.37
C THR A 152 2.77 2.50 -18.83
N ALA A 153 1.60 2.47 -19.47
CA ALA A 153 0.42 3.19 -18.99
C ALA A 153 -0.04 2.73 -17.58
N ILE A 154 0.00 1.43 -17.27
CA ILE A 154 -0.37 0.91 -15.94
C ILE A 154 0.57 1.46 -14.86
N TYR A 155 1.88 1.47 -15.12
CA TYR A 155 2.86 1.98 -14.16
C TYR A 155 2.78 3.51 -14.01
N ILE A 156 2.56 4.25 -15.10
CA ILE A 156 2.32 5.70 -15.03
C ILE A 156 1.07 5.99 -14.19
N ALA A 157 -0.03 5.27 -14.43
CA ALA A 157 -1.25 5.40 -13.64
C ALA A 157 -1.00 5.11 -12.14
N ALA A 158 -0.07 4.20 -11.83
CA ALA A 158 0.34 3.93 -10.45
C ALA A 158 1.03 5.13 -9.78
N VAL A 159 2.03 5.69 -10.46
CA VAL A 159 2.79 6.85 -9.96
C VAL A 159 1.89 8.06 -9.77
N VAL A 160 1.01 8.33 -10.74
CA VAL A 160 0.04 9.44 -10.66
C VAL A 160 -0.90 9.26 -9.47
N PHE A 161 -1.40 8.04 -9.25
CA PHE A 161 -2.27 7.74 -8.11
C PHE A 161 -1.54 7.96 -6.77
N ASP A 162 -0.35 7.40 -6.60
CA ASP A 162 0.41 7.53 -5.36
C ASP A 162 0.78 9.00 -5.09
N TRP A 163 1.14 9.74 -6.13
CA TRP A 163 1.40 11.18 -6.05
C TRP A 163 0.14 11.97 -5.65
N ALA A 164 -1.02 11.66 -6.21
CA ALA A 164 -2.29 12.30 -5.86
C ALA A 164 -2.64 12.04 -4.38
N ILE A 165 -2.50 10.81 -3.90
CA ILE A 165 -2.76 10.46 -2.50
C ILE A 165 -1.75 11.13 -1.56
N LEU A 166 -0.46 11.11 -1.92
CA LEU A 166 0.60 11.75 -1.15
C LEU A 166 0.36 13.27 -1.05
N SER A 167 0.07 13.93 -2.16
CA SER A 167 -0.21 15.37 -2.20
C SER A 167 -1.47 15.74 -1.40
N LEU A 168 -2.56 14.98 -1.52
CA LEU A 168 -3.78 15.16 -0.71
C LEU A 168 -3.50 15.02 0.79
N THR A 169 -2.66 14.05 1.17
CA THR A 169 -2.30 13.81 2.57
C THR A 169 -1.44 14.95 3.12
N VAL A 170 -0.43 15.37 2.35
CA VAL A 170 0.48 16.48 2.72
C VAL A 170 -0.27 17.80 2.80
N TYR A 171 -1.15 18.09 1.84
CA TYR A 171 -1.92 19.33 1.80
C TYR A 171 -2.80 19.48 3.05
N LYS A 172 -3.56 18.43 3.40
CA LYS A 172 -4.42 18.47 4.58
C LYS A 172 -3.63 18.54 5.88
N LEU A 173 -2.48 17.86 5.94
CA LEU A 173 -1.57 17.92 7.10
C LEU A 173 -0.99 19.33 7.27
N LYS A 174 -0.53 19.97 6.20
CA LYS A 174 0.00 21.35 6.22
C LYS A 174 -1.06 22.36 6.66
N MET A 175 -2.29 22.22 6.18
CA MET A 175 -3.42 23.06 6.59
C MET A 175 -3.69 22.92 8.11
N ARG A 176 -3.70 21.67 8.61
CA ARG A 176 -3.93 21.40 10.04
C ARG A 176 -2.77 21.87 10.93
N MET A 177 -1.52 21.77 10.48
CA MET A 177 -0.37 22.30 11.21
C MET A 177 -0.41 23.84 11.32
N ARG A 178 -0.79 24.54 10.25
CA ARG A 178 -0.96 26.00 10.28
C ARG A 178 -2.05 26.44 11.26
N ALA A 179 -3.18 25.71 11.31
CA ALA A 179 -4.26 26.00 12.25
C ALA A 179 -3.86 25.73 13.73
N ILE A 180 -3.01 24.73 13.98
CA ILE A 180 -2.54 24.37 15.32
C ILE A 180 -1.47 25.34 15.84
N SER A 181 -0.68 25.96 14.97
CA SER A 181 0.35 26.93 15.38
C SER A 181 -0.20 28.18 16.08
N LEU A 182 -1.52 28.40 16.03
CA LEU A 182 -2.23 29.51 16.68
C LEU A 182 -2.85 29.11 18.04
N VAL A 183 -2.74 27.85 18.47
CA VAL A 183 -3.36 27.33 19.70
C VAL A 183 -2.31 26.60 20.54
N PRO A 184 -2.22 26.84 21.88
CA PRO A 184 -1.29 26.13 22.74
C PRO A 184 -1.50 24.61 22.65
N VAL A 185 -0.42 23.89 22.38
CA VAL A 185 -0.44 22.49 21.96
C VAL A 185 -0.65 21.58 23.17
N ASN A 186 -1.84 20.99 23.31
CA ASN A 186 -2.02 19.86 24.22
C ASN A 186 -1.15 18.67 23.74
N LYS A 187 -0.53 17.94 24.69
CA LYS A 187 0.36 16.78 24.43
C LYS A 187 -0.22 15.79 23.40
N CYS A 188 -1.54 15.60 23.36
CA CYS A 188 -2.23 14.69 22.43
C CYS A 188 -2.26 15.15 20.95
N SER A 189 -2.14 16.45 20.66
CA SER A 189 -2.07 16.95 19.27
C SER A 189 -0.68 16.76 18.65
N CYS A 190 0.38 16.86 19.47
CA CYS A 190 1.75 16.61 19.04
C CYS A 190 1.94 15.15 18.61
N LEU A 191 1.40 14.21 19.39
CA LEU A 191 1.46 12.78 19.09
C LEU A 191 0.83 12.48 17.72
N ARG A 192 -0.37 13.03 17.42
CA ARG A 192 -1.04 12.86 16.12
C ARG A 192 -0.16 13.34 14.95
N ILE A 193 0.46 14.51 15.06
CA ILE A 193 1.33 15.06 14.01
C ILE A 193 2.57 14.19 13.80
N LEU A 194 3.20 13.74 14.89
CA LEU A 194 4.35 12.84 14.84
C LEU A 194 3.97 11.49 14.22
N LEU A 195 2.78 10.97 14.55
CA LEU A 195 2.24 9.74 13.99
C LEU A 195 2.10 9.84 12.45
N PHE A 196 1.57 10.96 11.97
CA PHE A 196 1.41 11.21 10.53
C PHE A 196 2.74 11.44 9.82
N LYS A 197 3.70 12.12 10.47
CA LYS A 197 5.06 12.31 9.94
C LYS A 197 5.76 10.97 9.70
N GLN A 198 5.60 10.01 10.60
CA GLN A 198 6.14 8.65 10.43
C GLN A 198 5.39 7.87 9.33
N GLY A 199 4.09 8.11 9.15
CA GLY A 199 3.32 7.51 8.07
C GLY A 199 3.75 7.97 6.66
N MET A 200 4.23 9.21 6.53
CA MET A 200 4.62 9.79 5.23
C MET A 200 5.77 9.07 4.54
N ILE A 201 6.72 8.51 5.30
CA ILE A 201 7.88 7.84 4.69
C ILE A 201 7.45 6.65 3.82
N TYR A 202 6.38 5.95 4.21
CA TYR A 202 5.84 4.82 3.47
C TYR A 202 5.13 5.24 2.18
N PHE A 203 4.45 6.40 2.17
CA PHE A 203 3.88 6.96 0.93
C PHE A 203 4.98 7.40 -0.05
N VAL A 204 6.03 8.06 0.46
CA VAL A 204 7.18 8.47 -0.36
C VAL A 204 7.87 7.24 -0.93
N LEU A 205 8.06 6.20 -0.11
CA LEU A 205 8.70 4.96 -0.55
C LEU A 205 7.91 4.28 -1.67
N ALA A 206 6.58 4.17 -1.54
CA ALA A 206 5.72 3.60 -2.59
C ALA A 206 5.76 4.42 -3.90
N PHE A 207 5.74 5.75 -3.79
CA PHE A 207 5.89 6.62 -4.94
C PHE A 207 7.25 6.43 -5.64
N LEU A 208 8.35 6.41 -4.88
CA LEU A 208 9.69 6.27 -5.43
C LEU A 208 9.92 4.91 -6.11
N THR A 209 9.41 3.82 -5.52
CA THR A 209 9.57 2.48 -6.10
C THR A 209 8.76 2.35 -7.38
N ASN A 210 7.54 2.89 -7.44
CA ASN A 210 6.73 2.90 -8.66
C ASN A 210 7.32 3.84 -9.73
N LEU A 211 7.87 4.99 -9.33
CA LEU A 211 8.57 5.91 -10.24
C LEU A 211 9.79 5.24 -10.86
N PHE A 212 10.56 4.48 -10.07
CA PHE A 212 11.70 3.72 -10.56
C PHE A 212 11.29 2.72 -11.66
N VAL A 213 10.17 2.02 -11.49
CA VAL A 213 9.65 1.09 -12.52
C VAL A 213 9.26 1.82 -13.79
N VAL A 214 8.63 3.00 -13.71
CA VAL A 214 8.29 3.83 -14.88
C VAL A 214 9.56 4.29 -15.62
N ILE A 215 10.61 4.68 -14.90
CA ILE A 215 11.88 5.08 -15.53
C ILE A 215 12.46 3.91 -16.31
N LEU A 216 12.48 2.72 -15.72
CA LEU A 216 12.97 1.51 -16.39
C LEU A 216 12.10 1.11 -17.60
N SER A 217 10.77 1.30 -17.52
CA SER A 217 9.87 0.98 -18.64
C SER A 217 10.09 1.91 -19.84
N ASN A 218 10.42 3.20 -19.61
CA ASN A 218 10.69 4.16 -20.68
C ASN A 218 12.08 3.99 -21.31
N LEU A 219 13.02 3.37 -20.59
CA LEU A 219 14.36 3.08 -21.10
C LEU A 219 14.39 1.89 -22.08
N HIS A 220 13.22 1.33 -22.45
CA HIS A 220 13.06 0.18 -23.36
C HIS A 220 13.97 -1.02 -22.96
N LEU A 221 14.12 -1.24 -21.65
CA LEU A 221 14.89 -2.35 -21.12
C LEU A 221 14.17 -3.69 -21.36
N ASP A 222 14.95 -4.76 -21.28
CA ASP A 222 14.46 -6.13 -21.38
C ASP A 222 13.29 -6.39 -20.40
N MET A 223 12.24 -7.08 -20.87
CA MET A 223 11.04 -7.39 -20.07
C MET A 223 11.31 -8.08 -18.74
N ASN A 224 12.38 -8.89 -18.68
CA ASN A 224 12.77 -9.60 -17.47
C ASN A 224 13.27 -8.65 -16.37
N ILE A 225 13.95 -7.57 -16.76
CA ILE A 225 14.43 -6.53 -15.84
C ILE A 225 13.24 -5.72 -15.32
N LEU A 226 12.31 -5.36 -16.22
CA LEU A 226 11.08 -4.67 -15.84
C LEU A 226 10.24 -5.48 -14.86
N LEU A 227 10.09 -6.79 -15.12
CA LEU A 227 9.35 -7.69 -14.24
C LEU A 227 10.03 -7.81 -12.86
N GLY A 228 11.35 -8.00 -12.83
CA GLY A 228 12.09 -8.04 -11.56
C GLY A 228 11.96 -6.75 -10.76
N ALA A 229 12.04 -5.58 -11.41
CA ALA A 229 11.84 -4.29 -10.77
C ALA A 229 10.40 -4.11 -10.26
N ALA A 230 9.40 -4.59 -11.01
CA ALA A 230 8.01 -4.56 -10.58
C ALA A 230 7.78 -5.44 -9.34
N SER A 231 8.37 -6.63 -9.28
CA SER A 231 8.35 -7.49 -8.10
C SER A 231 9.04 -6.84 -6.90
N CYS A 232 10.20 -6.17 -7.11
CA CYS A 232 10.83 -5.35 -6.06
C CYS A 232 9.86 -4.30 -5.52
N SER A 233 9.23 -3.52 -6.41
CA SER A 233 8.28 -2.47 -6.01
C SER A 233 7.10 -3.06 -5.24
N ALA A 234 6.53 -4.18 -5.70
CA ALA A 234 5.42 -4.85 -5.04
C ALA A 234 5.79 -5.27 -3.61
N VAL A 235 6.94 -5.93 -3.43
CA VAL A 235 7.42 -6.35 -2.10
C VAL A 235 7.64 -5.15 -1.19
N VAL A 236 8.33 -4.11 -1.66
CA VAL A 236 8.61 -2.91 -0.85
C VAL A 236 7.32 -2.19 -0.47
N CYS A 237 6.41 -1.96 -1.42
CA CYS A 237 5.09 -1.37 -1.19
C CYS A 237 4.26 -2.19 -0.19
N SER A 238 4.29 -3.52 -0.30
CA SER A 238 3.56 -4.42 0.60
C SER A 238 4.10 -4.41 2.01
N ILE A 239 5.43 -4.43 2.18
CA ILE A 239 6.08 -4.29 3.50
C ILE A 239 5.75 -2.93 4.10
N ALA A 240 5.87 -1.86 3.31
CA ALA A 240 5.56 -0.51 3.72
C ALA A 240 4.12 -0.37 4.21
N ALA A 241 3.15 -0.79 3.39
CA ALA A 241 1.73 -0.79 3.73
C ALA A 241 1.46 -1.66 4.98
N GLY A 242 2.11 -2.81 5.10
CA GLY A 242 1.93 -3.77 6.18
C GLY A 242 2.44 -3.28 7.53
N ARG A 243 3.70 -2.83 7.59
CA ARG A 243 4.29 -2.24 8.81
C ARG A 243 3.47 -1.07 9.29
N LEU A 244 3.10 -0.23 8.34
CA LEU A 244 2.30 0.94 8.62
C LEU A 244 0.91 0.54 9.18
N ALA A 245 0.22 -0.44 8.56
CA ALA A 245 -1.07 -0.97 9.01
C ALA A 245 -1.03 -1.53 10.44
N ARG A 246 -0.06 -2.39 10.75
CA ARG A 246 0.12 -2.98 12.08
C ARG A 246 0.44 -1.93 13.13
N TRP A 247 1.29 -0.97 12.78
CA TRP A 247 1.65 0.10 13.70
C TRP A 247 0.45 0.96 14.07
N LEU A 248 -0.45 1.31 13.14
CA LEU A 248 -1.68 2.01 13.52
C LEU A 248 -2.56 1.15 14.41
N TYR A 249 -2.78 -0.12 14.05
CA TYR A 249 -3.65 -0.98 14.83
C TYR A 249 -3.22 -1.05 16.31
N ASN A 250 -1.92 -1.16 16.56
CA ASN A 250 -1.39 -1.19 17.92
C ASN A 250 -1.47 0.18 18.62
N ASN A 251 -1.47 1.27 17.86
CA ASN A 251 -1.58 2.64 18.39
C ASN A 251 -3.02 3.21 18.38
N ASP A 252 -4.01 2.46 17.91
CA ASP A 252 -5.41 2.90 17.77
C ASP A 252 -6.13 3.11 19.12
N CYS A 253 -5.63 2.52 20.22
CA CYS A 253 -6.12 2.81 21.58
C CYS A 253 -5.97 4.30 21.93
N ASN A 254 -4.91 4.95 21.42
CA ASN A 254 -4.75 6.40 21.54
C ASN A 254 -5.70 7.18 20.62
N GLN A 255 -6.11 6.66 19.46
CA GLN A 255 -7.02 7.37 18.55
C GLN A 255 -8.46 7.45 19.07
N GLN A 256 -9.01 6.38 19.66
CA GLN A 256 -10.38 6.40 20.19
C GLN A 256 -10.54 7.34 21.39
N LEU A 257 -9.53 7.40 22.27
CA LEU A 257 -9.49 8.37 23.38
C LEU A 257 -9.49 9.83 22.87
N ILE A 258 -8.99 10.07 21.66
CA ILE A 258 -8.86 11.40 21.07
C ILE A 258 -10.11 11.84 20.29
N ILE A 259 -10.89 10.89 19.74
CA ILE A 259 -12.15 11.21 19.05
C ILE A 259 -13.23 11.61 20.08
N SER A 260 -13.30 10.96 21.26
CA SER A 260 -14.25 11.38 22.31
C SER A 260 -13.92 12.75 22.91
N VAL A 261 -12.63 13.08 23.05
CA VAL A 261 -12.20 14.42 23.50
C VAL A 261 -12.52 15.50 22.45
N ASN A 262 -12.48 15.16 21.16
CA ASN A 262 -12.86 16.10 20.09
C ASN A 262 -14.38 16.28 19.98
N SER A 263 -15.20 15.25 20.22
CA SER A 263 -16.67 15.42 20.27
C SER A 263 -17.13 16.23 21.48
N LEU A 264 -16.40 16.17 22.60
CA LEU A 264 -16.61 17.04 23.75
C LEU A 264 -16.23 18.51 23.49
N ARG A 265 -15.30 18.75 22.54
CA ARG A 265 -14.82 20.10 22.20
C ARG A 265 -15.64 20.78 21.08
N THR A 266 -16.55 20.06 20.44
CA THR A 266 -17.54 20.62 19.48
C THR A 266 -18.82 21.10 20.14
N LEU A 267 -18.99 20.94 21.46
CA LEU A 267 -20.00 21.71 22.19
C LEU A 267 -19.58 23.19 22.16
N PRO A 268 -20.51 24.13 21.88
CA PRO A 268 -20.21 25.55 21.96
C PRO A 268 -19.64 25.83 23.34
N THR A 269 -18.61 26.67 23.39
CA THR A 269 -17.99 27.17 24.61
C THR A 269 -19.05 27.84 25.49
N ALA A 270 -19.75 27.06 26.30
CA ALA A 270 -20.38 27.56 27.49
C ALA A 270 -19.23 27.94 28.45
N PRO A 271 -19.23 29.15 29.02
CA PRO A 271 -18.14 29.60 29.86
C PRO A 271 -17.98 28.67 31.07
N LEU A 272 -16.75 28.21 31.27
CA LEU A 272 -16.28 27.34 32.35
C LEU A 272 -16.48 27.91 33.76
N SER A 273 -17.05 29.11 33.90
CA SER A 273 -17.50 29.66 35.18
C SER A 273 -18.81 29.04 35.67
N ARG A 274 -19.70 28.57 34.78
CA ARG A 274 -21.05 28.12 35.18
C ARG A 274 -21.13 26.65 35.63
N ILE A 275 -20.08 25.85 35.43
CA ILE A 275 -20.05 24.44 35.83
C ILE A 275 -19.50 24.27 37.26
N LYS A 276 -18.62 25.18 37.70
CA LYS A 276 -18.09 25.14 39.07
C LYS A 276 -19.17 25.49 40.10
N ASP A 277 -20.00 26.48 39.81
CA ASP A 277 -21.10 26.92 40.69
C ASP A 277 -22.21 25.87 40.84
N ASN A 278 -22.44 25.01 39.84
CA ASN A 278 -23.44 23.94 39.91
C ASN A 278 -22.95 22.68 40.63
N MET A 279 -21.65 22.44 40.76
CA MET A 279 -21.13 21.30 41.54
C MET A 279 -21.17 21.58 43.05
N ASP A 280 -21.01 22.84 43.47
CA ASP A 280 -21.05 23.21 44.89
C ASP A 280 -22.49 23.31 45.43
N ALA A 281 -23.49 23.53 44.56
CA ALA A 281 -24.91 23.58 44.95
C ALA A 281 -25.61 22.22 45.09
N THR A 282 -24.94 21.10 44.74
CA THR A 282 -25.51 19.74 44.80
C THR A 282 -24.92 18.90 45.94
N LEU A 283 -24.08 19.50 46.79
CA LEU A 283 -23.42 18.86 47.94
C LEU A 283 -23.81 19.49 49.29
N THR A 284 -24.93 20.21 49.33
CA THR A 284 -25.63 20.62 50.56
C THR A 284 -27.10 20.25 50.48
#